data_AF-A0A2I0X8I0-F1
#
_entry.id   AF-A0A2I0X8I0-F1
#
_cell.length_a   1.000
_cell.length_b   1.000
_cell.length_c   1.000
_cell.angle_alpha   90.00
_cell.angle_beta   90.00
_cell.angle_gamma   90.00
#
_symmetry.space_group_name_H-M   'P 1'
#
loop_
_entity.id
_entity.type
_entity.pdbx_description
1 polymer ?
#
loop_
_entity_poly.entity_id
_entity_poly.type
_entity_poly.pdbx_seq_one_letter_code
_entity_poly.pdbx_strand_id
1 'polypeptide(L)'
;MSGFAFNSTILWDPKRWHRPTIDLIRHQDSAREGFKESKFVEQLVEDESQMEGLAHNCSRILVWHLHFEANELLYPNGWLNQRNLEALIPLL
;
A
#
# COMPACT_ATOMS: atom_id res chain seq x y z
N MET A 1 -4.69 5.21 0.09
CA MET A 1 -3.46 5.50 -0.67
C MET A 1 -3.66 5.27 -2.17
N SER A 2 -3.87 6.31 -2.98
CA SER A 2 -3.98 6.13 -4.44
C SER A 2 -3.59 7.37 -5.27
N GLY A 3 -2.95 8.37 -4.65
CA GLY A 3 -2.65 9.67 -5.29
C GLY A 3 -1.23 9.83 -5.82
N PHE A 4 -0.34 8.84 -5.70
CA PHE A 4 1.04 8.93 -6.13
C PHE A 4 1.54 7.63 -6.73
N ALA A 5 2.61 7.73 -7.52
CA ALA A 5 3.36 6.60 -8.06
C ALA A 5 4.84 6.95 -8.06
N PHE A 6 5.69 5.94 -8.06
CA PHE A 6 7.14 6.12 -8.10
C PHE A 6 7.78 5.01 -8.93
N ASN A 7 8.99 5.26 -9.42
CA ASN A 7 9.76 4.24 -10.12
C ASN A 7 10.17 3.15 -9.14
N SER A 8 9.77 1.89 -9.39
CA SER A 8 10.05 0.78 -8.46
C SER A 8 11.53 0.55 -8.16
N THR A 9 12.44 0.96 -9.06
CA THR A 9 13.89 0.88 -8.82
C THR A 9 14.35 1.72 -7.64
N ILE A 10 13.58 2.73 -7.25
CA ILE A 10 13.82 3.50 -6.04
C ILE A 10 13.72 2.65 -4.78
N LEU A 11 13.16 1.44 -4.80
CA LEU A 11 13.13 0.61 -3.59
C LEU A 11 14.44 -0.19 -3.44
N TRP A 12 15.03 -0.65 -4.54
CA TRP A 12 16.09 -1.66 -4.51
C TRP A 12 17.44 -1.23 -5.12
N ASP A 13 17.53 -0.09 -5.82
CA ASP A 13 18.79 0.42 -6.41
C ASP A 13 19.22 1.76 -5.78
N PRO A 14 19.71 1.78 -4.52
CA PRO A 14 20.06 3.04 -3.84
C PRO A 14 21.18 3.82 -4.52
N LYS A 15 22.08 3.16 -5.27
CA LYS A 15 23.21 3.80 -5.95
C LYS A 15 22.75 4.71 -7.09
N ARG A 16 21.75 4.28 -7.85
CA ARG A 16 21.17 5.08 -8.94
C ARG A 16 20.45 6.33 -8.43
N TRP A 17 19.80 6.21 -7.28
CA TRP A 17 18.93 7.25 -6.73
C TRP A 17 19.60 8.12 -5.66
N HIS A 18 20.90 7.97 -5.42
CA HIS A 18 21.71 8.79 -4.50
C HIS A 18 21.06 9.00 -3.12
N ARG A 19 20.43 7.95 -2.58
CA ARG A 19 19.58 8.10 -1.40
C ARG A 19 20.37 8.43 -0.12
N PRO A 20 19.80 9.27 0.77
CA PRO A 20 20.44 9.65 2.04
C PRO A 20 20.57 8.49 3.03
N THR A 21 19.75 7.44 2.90
CA THR A 21 19.76 6.26 3.79
C THR A 21 19.72 4.94 3.01
N ILE A 22 20.54 3.97 3.43
CA ILE A 22 20.57 2.58 2.90
C ILE A 22 19.45 1.72 3.52
N ASP A 23 18.80 2.24 4.55
CA ASP A 23 17.77 1.53 5.29
C ASP A 23 16.58 1.16 4.40
N LEU A 24 15.98 0.01 4.70
CA LEU A 24 14.88 -0.53 3.92
C LEU A 24 13.66 0.41 4.03
N ILE A 25 13.19 0.94 2.91
CA ILE A 25 11.92 1.67 2.87
C ILE A 25 10.80 0.68 3.17
N ARG A 26 10.13 0.87 4.31
CA ARG A 26 8.98 0.05 4.72
C ARG A 26 7.82 0.95 5.06
N HIS A 27 6.67 0.61 4.51
CA HIS A 27 5.41 1.13 5.00
C HIS A 27 5.23 0.64 6.45
N GLN A 28 5.26 1.54 7.43
CA GLN A 28 5.03 1.18 8.83
C GLN A 28 3.53 1.08 9.09
N ASP A 29 3.05 -0.14 9.35
CA ASP A 29 1.65 -0.37 9.69
C ASP A 29 1.25 0.23 11.05
N SER A 30 2.21 0.58 11.92
CA SER A 30 1.98 1.03 13.30
C SER A 30 1.93 2.55 13.52
N ALA A 31 2.08 3.38 12.48
CA ALA A 31 2.00 4.84 12.65
C ALA A 31 0.56 5.31 12.90
N ARG A 32 0.40 6.43 13.63
CA ARG A 32 -0.92 7.02 13.92
C ARG A 32 -1.65 7.33 12.60
N GLU A 33 -2.93 7.00 12.57
CA GLU A 33 -3.81 7.19 11.42
C GLU A 33 -3.74 8.64 10.92
N GLY A 34 -3.35 8.82 9.65
CA GLY A 34 -3.18 10.14 9.01
C GLY A 34 -1.74 10.57 8.65
N PHE A 35 -0.69 9.90 9.15
CA PHE A 35 0.71 10.24 8.85
C PHE A 35 1.52 9.10 8.21
N LYS A 36 0.89 7.96 7.89
CA LYS A 36 1.58 6.81 7.30
C LYS A 36 2.08 7.12 5.90
N GLU A 37 1.24 7.83 5.14
CA GLU A 37 1.46 8.23 3.76
C GLU A 37 2.62 9.20 3.61
N SER A 38 2.60 10.29 4.39
CA SER A 38 3.65 11.31 4.30
C SER A 38 4.99 10.73 4.75
N LYS A 39 5.02 9.92 5.81
CA LYS A 39 6.24 9.25 6.27
C LYS A 39 6.85 8.32 5.24
N PHE A 40 6.03 7.63 4.45
CA PHE A 40 6.53 6.79 3.37
C PHE A 40 7.09 7.62 2.20
N VAL A 41 6.42 8.71 1.82
CA VAL A 41 6.92 9.60 0.76
C VAL A 41 8.20 10.32 1.19
N GLU A 42 8.29 10.78 2.44
CA GLU A 42 9.51 11.36 3.05
C GLU A 42 10.70 10.39 3.04
N GLN A 43 10.48 9.07 2.99
CA GLN A 43 11.55 8.08 2.83
C GLN A 43 11.99 7.89 1.38
N LEU A 44 11.12 8.25 0.42
CA LEU A 44 11.37 8.10 -1.01
C LEU A 44 12.07 9.31 -1.61
N VAL A 45 11.64 10.52 -1.22
CA VAL A 45 12.13 11.79 -1.75
C VAL A 45 12.56 12.71 -0.61
N GLU A 46 13.60 13.51 -0.85
CA GLU A 46 14.12 14.46 0.14
C GLU A 46 13.15 15.63 0.37
N ASP A 47 12.54 16.12 -0.71
CA ASP A 47 11.62 17.25 -0.68
C ASP A 47 10.64 17.25 -1.89
N GLU A 48 9.65 18.13 -1.84
CA GLU A 48 8.57 18.24 -2.85
C GLU A 48 9.07 18.64 -4.25
N SER A 49 10.27 19.24 -4.38
CA SER A 49 10.86 19.58 -5.68
C SER A 49 11.20 18.35 -6.53
N GLN A 50 11.33 17.19 -5.91
CA GLN A 50 11.54 15.91 -6.59
C GLN A 50 10.23 15.26 -7.05
N MET A 51 9.08 15.89 -6.76
CA MET A 51 7.76 15.39 -7.11
C MET A 51 7.23 16.08 -8.38
N GLU A 52 6.63 15.30 -9.27
CA GLU A 52 6.00 15.82 -10.48
C GLU A 52 4.47 15.78 -10.39
N GLY A 53 3.83 16.88 -10.80
CA GLY A 53 2.37 16.98 -10.88
C GLY A 53 1.83 16.35 -12.17
N LEU A 54 1.22 15.17 -12.06
CA LEU A 54 0.54 14.52 -13.18
C LEU A 54 -0.83 15.17 -13.48
N ALA A 55 -1.44 14.81 -14.61
CA ALA A 55 -2.77 15.26 -15.02
C ALA A 55 -2.91 16.80 -15.21
N HIS A 56 -2.02 17.37 -16.03
CA HIS A 56 -1.95 18.82 -16.29
C HIS A 56 -1.80 19.64 -15.00
N ASN A 57 -0.66 19.49 -14.32
CA ASN A 57 -0.34 20.21 -13.08
C ASN A 57 -1.43 20.03 -12.00
N CYS A 58 -1.84 18.77 -11.78
CA CYS A 58 -2.85 18.39 -10.79
C CYS A 58 -4.25 18.99 -11.00
N SER A 59 -4.56 19.52 -12.19
CA SER A 59 -5.86 20.16 -12.47
C SER A 59 -7.00 19.18 -12.76
N ARG A 60 -6.69 17.90 -12.98
CA ARG A 60 -7.67 16.87 -13.30
C ARG A 60 -7.68 15.74 -12.28
N ILE A 61 -8.88 15.33 -11.89
CA ILE A 61 -9.09 14.15 -11.05
C ILE A 61 -9.04 12.92 -11.94
N LEU A 62 -8.08 12.02 -11.68
CA LEU A 62 -7.93 10.74 -12.37
C LEU A 62 -8.22 9.53 -11.47
N VAL A 63 -8.37 9.75 -10.17
CA VAL A 63 -8.52 8.70 -9.16
C VAL A 63 -9.63 9.08 -8.20
N TRP A 64 -10.54 8.15 -7.92
CA TRP A 64 -11.61 8.30 -6.96
C TRP A 64 -11.47 7.27 -5.84
N HIS A 65 -11.53 7.74 -4.59
CA HIS A 65 -11.59 6.86 -3.44
C HIS A 65 -13.06 6.54 -3.14
N LEU A 66 -13.54 5.42 -3.67
CA LEU A 66 -14.92 4.97 -3.49
C LEU A 66 -15.00 4.06 -2.27
N HIS A 67 -15.80 4.46 -1.29
CA HIS A 67 -16.17 3.59 -0.19
C HIS A 67 -17.38 2.77 -0.62
N PHE A 68 -17.16 1.51 -0.96
CA PHE A 68 -18.26 0.57 -1.13
C PHE A 68 -18.51 -0.10 0.21
N GLU A 69 -19.73 -0.02 0.70
CA GLU A 69 -20.17 -0.88 1.79
C GLU A 69 -20.07 -2.33 1.31
N ALA A 70 -19.59 -3.22 2.18
CA ALA A 70 -19.68 -4.64 1.91
C ALA A 70 -21.17 -4.99 1.86
N ASN A 71 -21.71 -5.24 0.66
CA ASN A 71 -22.99 -5.96 0.57
C ASN A 71 -22.83 -7.22 1.41
N GLU A 72 -23.73 -7.40 2.37
CA GLU A 72 -23.76 -8.53 3.30
C GLU A 72 -23.26 -9.78 2.60
N LEU A 73 -22.14 -10.31 3.07
CA LEU A 73 -21.36 -11.41 2.50
C LEU A 73 -22.23 -12.41 1.72
N LEU A 74 -22.41 -12.16 0.41
CA LEU A 74 -22.99 -13.11 -0.52
C LEU A 74 -21.91 -14.14 -0.85
N TYR A 75 -21.48 -14.89 0.17
CA TYR A 75 -20.80 -16.15 -0.11
C TYR A 75 -21.73 -16.95 -1.03
N PRO A 76 -21.26 -17.42 -2.20
CA PRO A 76 -22.06 -18.27 -3.05
C PRO A 76 -22.59 -19.44 -2.22
N ASN A 77 -23.86 -19.78 -2.39
CA ASN A 77 -24.48 -20.90 -1.68
C ASN A 77 -23.55 -22.13 -1.76
N GLY A 78 -23.07 -22.61 -0.61
CA GLY A 78 -22.12 -23.73 -0.51
C GLY A 78 -20.70 -23.38 -0.05
N TRP A 79 -20.34 -22.10 0.09
CA TRP A 79 -19.01 -21.67 0.57
C TRP A 79 -18.92 -21.53 2.10
N LEU A 80 -20.04 -21.66 2.81
CA LEU A 80 -20.08 -21.76 4.27
C LEU A 80 -19.78 -23.21 4.67
N ASN A 81 -18.53 -23.50 5.01
CA ASN A 81 -18.17 -24.79 5.59
C ASN A 81 -18.53 -24.78 7.09
N GLN A 82 -19.68 -25.37 7.44
CA GLN A 82 -20.16 -25.49 8.82
C GLN A 82 -19.40 -26.56 9.63
N ARG A 83 -18.47 -27.29 9.03
CA ARG A 83 -17.70 -28.32 9.75
C ARG A 83 -16.39 -27.70 10.22
N ASN A 84 -16.14 -27.81 11.52
CA ASN A 84 -14.81 -27.61 12.06
C ASN A 84 -13.85 -28.55 11.32
N LEU A 85 -12.74 -28.02 10.82
CA LEU A 85 -11.65 -28.83 10.29
C LEU A 85 -11.09 -29.66 11.44
N GLU A 86 -11.64 -30.85 11.65
CA GLU A 86 -11.06 -31.85 12.53
C GLU A 86 -9.72 -32.24 11.92
N ALA A 87 -8.63 -31.71 12.49
CA ALA A 87 -7.29 -32.13 12.17
C ALA A 87 -7.15 -33.58 12.62
N LEU A 88 -7.25 -34.51 11.67
CA LEU A 88 -6.80 -35.89 11.88
C LEU A 88 -5.27 -35.84 11.96
N ILE A 89 -4.74 -35.53 13.14
CA ILE A 89 -3.32 -35.68 13.45
C ILE A 89 -3.10 -37.16 13.75
N PRO A 90 -2.39 -37.93 12.91
CA PRO A 90 -1.99 -39.28 13.27
C PRO A 90 -0.95 -39.15 14.39
N LEU A 91 -1.24 -39.71 15.57
CA LEU A 91 -0.23 -39.93 16.59
C LEU A 91 0.67 -41.07 16.11
N LEU A 92 1.88 -40.71 15.66
CA LEU A 92 3.02 -41.62 15.56
C LEU A 92 3.93 -41.38 16.76
#